data_AF-A0A849QT17-F1
#
_entry.id   AF-A0A849QT17-F1
#
_cell.length_a   1.000
_cell.length_b   1.000
_cell.length_c   1.000
_cell.angle_alpha   90.00
_cell.angle_beta   90.00
_cell.angle_gamma   90.00
#
_symmetry.space_group_name_H-M   'P 1'
#
loop_
_entity.id
_entity.type
_entity.pdbx_description
1 polymer ?
#
loop_
_entity_poly.entity_id
_entity_poly.type
_entity_poly.pdbx_seq_one_letter_code
_entity_poly.pdbx_strand_id
1 'polypeptide(L)'
;MDISVDRNAFGGQRESFEMPLEISMLDSPYNVVFIRAPVITRVGPDVEVLARFNDKIVAARQGNILGLAFHPELTDDLRIHYYFLEMVK
;
A
#
# COMPACT_ATOMS: atom_id res chain seq x y z
N MET A 1 2.22 9.34 10.05
CA MET A 1 2.02 7.90 10.29
C MET A 1 3.26 7.37 11.00
N ASP A 2 3.10 6.66 12.12
CA ASP A 2 4.17 6.06 12.93
C ASP A 2 4.63 4.74 12.29
N ILE A 3 5.43 4.87 11.24
CA ILE A 3 6.02 3.75 10.51
C ILE A 3 7.49 4.02 10.22
N SER A 4 8.27 2.94 10.12
CA SER A 4 9.61 2.99 9.52
C SER A 4 9.57 2.37 8.14
N VAL A 5 10.32 2.95 7.21
CA VAL A 5 10.28 2.57 5.80
C VAL A 5 11.69 2.32 5.28
N ASP A 6 11.89 1.23 4.55
CA ASP A 6 13.10 0.97 3.77
C ASP A 6 12.81 1.20 2.28
N ARG A 7 13.54 2.15 1.68
CA ARG A 7 13.36 2.61 0.30
C ARG A 7 13.98 1.67 -0.75
N ASN A 8 14.83 0.72 -0.36
CA ASN A 8 15.55 -0.17 -1.28
C ASN A 8 15.14 -1.65 -1.15
N ALA A 9 14.02 -1.92 -0.48
CA ALA A 9 13.68 -3.28 -0.08
C ALA A 9 13.13 -4.18 -1.19
N PHE A 10 12.73 -3.63 -2.34
CA PHE A 10 12.26 -4.42 -3.50
C PHE A 10 13.33 -4.67 -4.58
N GLY A 11 14.61 -4.48 -4.27
CA GLY A 11 15.71 -4.78 -5.20
C GLY A 11 16.05 -3.61 -6.11
N GLY A 12 16.79 -3.90 -7.20
CA GLY A 12 17.36 -2.87 -8.07
C GLY A 12 16.31 -1.99 -8.78
N GLN A 13 16.73 -0.81 -9.23
CA GLN A 13 15.89 0.24 -9.85
C GLN A 13 15.10 -0.17 -11.12
N ARG A 14 15.15 -1.42 -11.57
CA ARG A 14 14.60 -1.90 -12.85
C ARG A 14 13.36 -2.77 -12.76
N GLU A 15 12.89 -3.13 -11.57
CA GLU A 15 11.74 -4.03 -11.43
C GLU A 15 10.48 -3.24 -11.08
N SER A 16 9.82 -2.69 -12.12
CA SER A 16 8.38 -2.41 -12.04
C SER A 16 7.63 -3.72 -12.24
N PHE A 17 6.65 -4.01 -11.40
CA PHE A 17 5.83 -5.20 -11.56
C PHE A 17 4.40 -4.93 -11.10
N GLU A 18 3.50 -5.74 -11.62
CA GLU A 18 2.07 -5.69 -11.34
C GLU A 18 1.59 -7.04 -10.85
N MET A 19 0.64 -7.04 -9.93
CA MET A 19 -0.02 -8.26 -9.49
C MET A 19 -1.37 -7.99 -8.82
N PRO A 20 -2.29 -8.96 -8.81
CA PRO A 20 -3.42 -8.92 -7.89
C PRO A 20 -2.93 -9.06 -6.44
N LEU A 21 -3.40 -8.17 -5.56
CA LEU A 21 -3.11 -8.17 -4.13
C LEU A 21 -4.40 -8.04 -3.32
N GLU A 22 -4.54 -8.86 -2.29
CA GLU A 22 -5.61 -8.71 -1.29
C GLU A 22 -5.32 -7.50 -0.40
N ILE A 23 -6.30 -6.61 -0.27
CA ILE A 23 -6.21 -5.40 0.57
C ILE A 23 -7.42 -5.37 1.48
N SER A 24 -7.24 -5.33 2.79
CA SER A 24 -8.30 -5.47 3.80
C SER A 24 -9.44 -4.46 3.68
N MET A 25 -9.21 -3.32 3.02
CA MET A 25 -10.22 -2.30 2.75
C MET A 25 -11.07 -2.55 1.49
N LEU A 26 -10.83 -3.64 0.75
CA LEU A 26 -11.51 -3.96 -0.50
C LEU A 26 -12.11 -5.38 -0.45
N ASP A 27 -13.22 -5.60 -1.15
CA ASP A 27 -13.95 -6.88 -1.17
C ASP A 27 -13.38 -7.91 -2.17
N SER A 28 -12.40 -7.53 -2.97
CA SER A 28 -11.75 -8.40 -3.95
C SER A 28 -10.33 -7.91 -4.27
N PRO A 29 -9.43 -8.77 -4.80
CA PRO A 29 -8.09 -8.37 -5.18
C PRO A 29 -8.03 -7.09 -6.00
N TYR A 30 -6.98 -6.31 -5.77
CA TYR A 30 -6.66 -5.09 -6.51
C TYR A 30 -5.36 -5.29 -7.29
N ASN A 31 -5.33 -4.89 -8.57
CA ASN A 31 -4.11 -4.97 -9.36
C ASN A 31 -3.17 -3.84 -8.94
N VAL A 32 -2.16 -4.15 -8.13
CA VAL A 32 -1.20 -3.15 -7.62
C VAL A 32 -0.06 -2.95 -8.61
N VAL A 33 0.35 -1.70 -8.81
CA VAL A 33 1.49 -1.33 -9.66
C VAL A 33 2.63 -0.84 -8.77
N PHE A 34 3.71 -1.62 -8.69
CA PHE A 34 4.90 -1.24 -7.92
C PHE A 34 5.96 -0.64 -8.83
N ILE A 35 6.47 0.54 -8.47
CA ILE A 35 7.62 1.18 -9.14
C ILE A 35 8.60 1.64 -8.08
N ARG A 36 9.75 0.96 -7.96
CA ARG A 36 10.78 1.24 -6.93
C ARG A 36 10.15 1.36 -5.53
N ALA A 37 9.27 0.41 -5.23
CA ALA A 37 8.44 0.46 -4.06
C ALA A 37 9.26 0.39 -2.77
N PRO A 38 8.98 1.24 -1.77
CA PRO A 38 9.50 1.04 -0.44
C PRO A 38 8.77 -0.11 0.29
N VAL A 39 9.28 -0.55 1.44
CA VAL A 39 8.55 -1.43 2.36
C VAL A 39 8.45 -0.81 3.74
N ILE A 40 7.34 -1.05 4.43
CA ILE A 40 7.22 -0.69 5.83
C ILE A 40 7.88 -1.79 6.69
N THR A 41 8.88 -1.41 7.49
CA THR A 41 9.68 -2.31 8.34
C THR A 41 9.26 -2.30 9.80
N ARG A 42 8.58 -1.23 10.25
CA ARG A 42 8.02 -1.11 11.60
C ARG A 42 6.68 -0.39 11.51
N VAL A 43 5.73 -0.82 12.33
CA VAL A 43 4.44 -0.17 12.55
C VAL A 43 4.28 0.17 14.02
N GLY A 44 3.74 1.36 14.31
CA GLY A 44 3.31 1.76 15.65
C GLY A 44 2.04 1.03 16.10
N PRO A 45 1.65 1.14 17.38
CA PRO A 45 0.50 0.43 17.95
C PRO A 45 -0.85 0.83 17.32
N ASP A 46 -0.98 2.08 16.88
CA ASP A 46 -2.23 2.61 16.28
C ASP A 46 -2.26 2.50 14.75
N VAL A 47 -1.29 1.78 14.15
CA VAL A 47 -1.21 1.60 12.70
C VAL A 47 -1.86 0.28 12.31
N GLU A 48 -2.89 0.36 11.49
CA GLU A 48 -3.55 -0.77 10.87
C GLU A 48 -2.79 -1.19 9.60
N VAL A 49 -2.45 -2.47 9.50
CA VAL A 49 -1.84 -3.04 8.29
C VAL A 49 -2.96 -3.50 7.36
N LEU A 50 -3.02 -2.92 6.16
CA LEU A 50 -4.08 -3.18 5.19
C LEU A 50 -3.69 -4.22 4.13
N ALA A 51 -2.39 -4.35 3.81
CA ALA A 51 -1.93 -5.34 2.85
C ALA A 51 -0.46 -5.73 3.06
N ARG A 52 -0.15 -6.99 2.74
CA ARG A 52 1.20 -7.54 2.75
C ARG A 52 1.52 -8.24 1.44
N PHE A 53 2.73 -8.05 0.94
CA PHE A 53 3.29 -8.78 -0.19
C PHE A 53 4.60 -9.46 0.24
N ASN A 54 4.68 -10.80 0.18
CA ASN A 54 5.83 -11.58 0.65
C ASN A 54 6.31 -11.15 2.05
N ASP A 55 5.38 -11.14 3.01
CA ASP A 55 5.54 -10.68 4.41
C ASP A 55 5.87 -9.20 4.61
N LYS A 56 6.15 -8.45 3.54
CA LYS A 56 6.42 -7.01 3.58
C LYS A 56 5.12 -6.23 3.60
N ILE A 57 5.02 -5.23 4.47
CA ILE A 57 3.85 -4.36 4.56
C ILE A 57 3.93 -3.34 3.43
N VAL A 58 2.86 -3.27 2.62
CA VAL A 58 2.78 -2.42 1.42
C VAL A 58 1.58 -1.48 1.41
N ALA A 59 0.63 -1.66 2.34
CA ALA A 59 -0.42 -0.69 2.63
C ALA A 59 -0.71 -0.64 4.13
N ALA A 60 -0.88 0.56 4.66
CA ALA A 60 -1.18 0.80 6.07
C ALA A 60 -2.05 2.05 6.26
N ARG A 61 -2.76 2.12 7.38
CA ARG A 61 -3.60 3.24 7.76
C ARG A 61 -3.36 3.62 9.23
N GLN A 62 -3.44 4.92 9.53
CA GLN A 62 -3.44 5.43 10.91
C GLN A 62 -4.37 6.64 10.98
N GLY A 63 -5.52 6.48 11.62
CA GLY A 63 -6.56 7.51 11.65
C GLY A 63 -7.02 7.89 10.24
N ASN A 64 -6.80 9.16 9.87
CA ASN A 64 -7.11 9.74 8.56
C ASN A 64 -5.92 9.73 7.58
N ILE A 65 -4.83 9.03 7.90
CA ILE A 65 -3.65 8.90 7.03
C ILE A 65 -3.65 7.52 6.38
N LEU A 66 -3.62 7.48 5.05
CA LEU A 66 -3.45 6.27 4.24
C LEU A 66 -2.04 6.26 3.63
N GLY A 67 -1.32 5.14 3.75
CA GLY A 67 0.02 4.96 3.21
C GLY A 67 0.07 3.73 2.30
N LEU A 68 0.52 3.91 1.07
CA LEU A 68 0.61 2.87 0.04
C LEU A 68 2.04 2.84 -0.54
N ALA A 69 2.57 1.64 -0.79
CA ALA A 69 3.86 1.43 -1.43
C ALA A 69 3.76 1.20 -2.95
N PHE A 70 2.54 1.22 -3.49
CA PHE A 70 2.21 1.06 -4.90
C PHE A 70 1.43 2.27 -5.42
N HIS A 71 1.21 2.29 -6.73
CA HIS A 71 0.61 3.40 -7.46
C HIS A 71 -0.84 3.08 -7.88
N PRO A 72 -1.85 3.36 -7.04
CA PRO A 72 -3.25 3.15 -7.43
C PRO A 72 -3.68 4.04 -8.61
N GLU A 73 -3.00 5.17 -8.82
CA GLU A 73 -3.23 6.12 -9.90
C GLU A 73 -2.80 5.62 -11.29
N LEU A 74 -2.02 4.53 -11.35
CA LEU A 74 -1.58 3.91 -12.59
C LEU A 74 -2.52 2.77 -13.02
N THR A 75 -3.72 2.71 -12.45
CA THR A 75 -4.77 1.74 -12.79
C THR A 75 -6.07 2.48 -13.09
N ASP A 76 -6.96 1.84 -13.84
CA ASP A 76 -8.34 2.33 -14.02
C ASP A 76 -9.27 1.98 -12.83
N ASP A 77 -8.76 1.27 -11.82
CA ASP A 77 -9.54 0.85 -10.65
C ASP A 77 -9.51 1.92 -9.55
N LEU A 78 -10.63 2.63 -9.42
CA LEU A 78 -10.79 3.77 -8.54
C LEU A 78 -11.15 3.40 -7.08
N ARG A 79 -11.29 2.12 -6.73
CA ARG A 79 -11.75 1.71 -5.38
C ARG A 79 -10.93 2.29 -4.24
N ILE A 80 -9.60 2.37 -4.40
CA ILE A 80 -8.70 2.96 -3.39
C ILE A 80 -8.92 4.47 -3.26
N HIS A 81 -9.16 5.17 -4.37
CA HIS A 81 -9.46 6.60 -4.37
C HIS A 81 -10.80 6.89 -3.68
N TYR A 82 -11.83 6.07 -3.97
CA TYR A 82 -13.12 6.18 -3.29
C TYR A 82 -12.99 5.95 -1.78
N TYR A 83 -12.28 4.90 -1.37
CA TYR A 83 -12.00 4.65 0.05
C TYR A 83 -11.30 5.85 0.71
N PHE A 84 -10.29 6.43 0.07
CA PHE A 84 -9.61 7.61 0.59
C PHE A 84 -10.57 8.81 0.75
N LEU A 85 -11.48 9.04 -0.20
CA LEU A 85 -12.50 10.09 -0.08
C LEU A 85 -13.49 9.82 1.05
N GLU A 86 -13.84 8.56 1.30
CA GLU A 86 -14.69 8.18 2.43
C GLU A 86 -14.03 8.43 3.79
N MET A 87 -12.69 8.34 3.88
CA MET A 87 -11.94 8.67 5.11
C MET A 87 -11.99 10.16 5.48
N VAL A 88 -12.40 11.05 4.56
CA VAL A 88 -12.45 12.50 4.77
C VAL A 88 -13.81 12.96 5.32
N LYS A 89 -14.84 12.12 5.25
CA LYS A 89 -16.17 12.42 5.78
C LYS A 89 -16.18 12.34 7.31
#